data_AF-A0A935UKM2-F1
#
_entry.id   AF-A0A935UKM2-F1
#
_cell.length_a   1.000
_cell.length_b   1.000
_cell.length_c   1.000
_cell.angle_alpha   90.00
_cell.angle_beta   90.00
_cell.angle_gamma   90.00
#
_symmetry.space_group_name_H-M   'P 1'
#
loop_
_entity.id
_entity.type
_entity.pdbx_description
1 polymer ?
#
loop_
_entity_poly.entity_id
_entity_poly.type
_entity_poly.pdbx_seq_one_letter_code
_entity_poly.pdbx_strand_id
1 'polypeptide(L)'
;MKKLLVTVLSFAIVSAHAQTVDEVIQKYASAMGGLDAFNKVTTAKFTGTLTTQGNVLPLTTQIINGKAMRTDVEVNGQTVNNVYNNGKGWKINPFAGATVPTEATAAELINFKAQASLANNLMDYKVRGHQVELLGQEDTEGIKAFKIKLTNKEDGKITTYFISSVDYLLLKSVSKREIAGNEYDAESFYTDMKEINGLKFCMHFSQKIEGQVLQEVTYDKIELNIPVDAKIFEMPK
;
A
#
# COMPACT_ATOMS: atom_id res chain seq x y z
N MET A 1 -31.63 67.51 14.96
CA MET A 1 -30.80 66.58 15.76
C MET A 1 -31.11 65.15 15.32
N LYS A 2 -30.35 64.60 14.36
CA LYS A 2 -30.51 63.21 13.89
C LYS A 2 -29.48 62.34 14.61
N LYS A 3 -29.93 61.39 15.43
CA LYS A 3 -29.07 60.42 16.12
C LYS A 3 -28.70 59.31 15.13
N LEU A 4 -27.42 59.18 14.84
CA LEU A 4 -26.86 58.10 14.00
C LEU A 4 -26.64 56.89 14.92
N LEU A 5 -27.41 55.82 14.73
CA LEU A 5 -27.18 54.53 15.39
C LEU A 5 -26.13 53.76 14.57
N VAL A 6 -24.95 53.53 15.15
CA VAL A 6 -23.92 52.67 14.54
C VAL A 6 -24.08 51.28 15.15
N THR A 7 -24.61 50.35 14.35
CA THR A 7 -24.65 48.92 14.70
C THR A 7 -23.28 48.31 14.45
N VAL A 8 -22.59 47.93 15.53
CA VAL A 8 -21.33 47.18 15.46
C VAL A 8 -21.68 45.72 15.19
N LEU A 9 -21.31 45.22 14.02
CA LEU A 9 -21.48 43.82 13.63
C LEU A 9 -20.25 43.03 14.13
N SER A 10 -20.40 42.29 15.21
CA SER A 10 -19.35 41.41 15.76
C SER A 10 -19.17 40.19 14.86
N PHE A 11 -18.09 40.14 14.08
CA PHE A 11 -17.65 38.94 13.36
C PHE A 11 -17.10 37.93 14.38
N ALA A 12 -17.87 36.89 14.69
CA ALA A 12 -17.35 35.72 15.38
C ALA A 12 -16.46 34.94 14.42
N ILE A 13 -15.14 34.97 14.64
CA ILE A 13 -14.19 34.14 13.90
C ILE A 13 -14.36 32.70 14.40
N VAL A 14 -15.27 31.95 13.76
CA VAL A 14 -15.32 30.49 13.91
C VAL A 14 -14.08 29.95 13.21
N SER A 15 -13.04 29.63 13.99
CA SER A 15 -11.85 28.96 13.48
C SER A 15 -12.22 27.52 13.11
N ALA A 16 -12.70 27.32 11.89
CA ALA A 16 -12.83 25.99 11.31
C ALA A 16 -11.43 25.36 11.26
N HIS A 17 -11.15 24.42 12.15
CA HIS A 17 -9.92 23.63 12.10
C HIS A 17 -10.06 22.65 10.94
N ALA A 18 -9.66 23.09 9.74
CA ALA A 18 -9.48 22.19 8.61
C ALA A 18 -8.33 21.23 8.97
N GLN A 19 -8.64 19.93 9.08
CA GLN A 19 -7.63 18.92 9.37
C GLN A 19 -6.59 18.90 8.25
N THR A 20 -5.31 18.92 8.60
CA THR A 20 -4.23 18.86 7.61
C THR A 20 -4.02 17.43 7.10
N VAL A 21 -3.45 17.28 5.89
CA VAL A 21 -3.09 15.96 5.35
C VAL A 21 -2.14 15.20 6.29
N ASP A 22 -1.21 15.93 6.92
CA ASP A 22 -0.25 15.39 7.90
C ASP A 22 -0.95 14.83 9.13
N GLU A 23 -1.96 15.52 9.67
CA GLU A 23 -2.73 15.02 10.81
C GLU A 23 -3.52 13.75 10.48
N VAL A 24 -4.12 13.66 9.29
CA VAL A 24 -4.82 12.42 8.86
C VAL A 24 -3.83 11.26 8.75
N ILE A 25 -2.68 11.49 8.09
CA ILE A 25 -1.63 10.47 7.92
C ILE A 25 -1.05 10.04 9.27
N GLN A 26 -0.83 10.97 10.21
CA GLN A 26 -0.33 10.63 11.54
C GLN A 26 -1.32 9.79 12.34
N LYS A 27 -2.63 10.09 12.23
CA LYS A 27 -3.67 9.27 12.87
C LYS A 27 -3.78 7.90 12.22
N TYR A 28 -3.67 7.81 10.88
CA TYR A 28 -3.58 6.52 10.18
C TYR A 28 -2.37 5.71 10.65
N ALA A 29 -1.17 6.32 10.67
CA ALA A 29 0.04 5.66 11.14
C ALA A 29 -0.11 5.16 12.58
N SER A 30 -0.68 5.98 13.47
CA SER A 30 -0.95 5.60 14.85
C SER A 30 -1.96 4.45 14.95
N ALA A 31 -3.04 4.48 14.16
CA ALA A 31 -4.05 3.43 14.12
C ALA A 31 -3.48 2.07 13.66
N MET A 32 -2.42 2.11 12.84
CA MET A 32 -1.68 0.93 12.35
C MET A 32 -0.61 0.40 13.33
N GLY A 33 -0.26 1.15 14.39
CA GLY A 33 0.78 0.79 15.36
C GLY A 33 2.03 1.68 15.35
N GLY A 34 2.08 2.67 14.45
CA GLY A 34 3.12 3.70 14.39
C GLY A 34 4.30 3.36 13.48
N LEU A 35 4.79 4.35 12.73
CA LEU A 35 5.89 4.16 11.77
C LEU A 35 7.17 3.63 12.43
N ASP A 36 7.53 4.12 13.61
CA ASP A 36 8.75 3.68 14.30
C ASP A 36 8.71 2.20 14.68
N ALA A 37 7.53 1.66 15.00
CA ALA A 37 7.36 0.26 15.32
C ALA A 37 7.49 -0.62 14.07
N PHE A 38 6.93 -0.18 12.93
CA PHE A 38 7.17 -0.83 11.63
C PHE A 38 8.65 -0.81 11.24
N ASN A 39 9.35 0.31 11.43
CA ASN A 39 10.77 0.44 11.10
C ASN A 39 11.69 -0.43 11.98
N LYS A 40 11.23 -0.81 13.19
CA LYS A 40 11.96 -1.74 14.06
C LYS A 40 11.82 -3.20 13.63
N VAL A 41 10.81 -3.55 12.82
CA VAL A 41 10.72 -4.88 12.25
C VAL A 41 11.82 -5.03 11.20
N THR A 42 12.67 -6.02 11.41
CA THR A 42 13.85 -6.27 10.56
C THR A 42 13.51 -7.17 9.39
N THR A 43 12.70 -8.19 9.64
CA THR A 43 12.30 -9.21 8.66
C THR A 43 10.85 -9.59 8.85
N ALA A 44 10.22 -10.10 7.78
CA ALA A 44 8.91 -10.69 7.87
C ALA A 44 8.72 -11.82 6.86
N LYS A 45 7.85 -12.77 7.19
CA LYS A 45 7.35 -13.79 6.27
C LYS A 45 5.82 -13.81 6.31
N PHE A 46 5.23 -13.73 5.14
CA PHE A 46 3.80 -13.83 4.90
C PHE A 46 3.56 -15.15 4.16
N THR A 47 2.64 -15.95 4.65
CA THR A 47 2.18 -17.19 4.00
C THR A 47 0.70 -17.08 3.75
N GLY A 48 0.24 -17.44 2.55
CA GLY A 48 -1.15 -17.32 2.18
C GLY A 48 -1.45 -17.84 0.79
N THR A 49 -2.46 -17.25 0.16
CA THR A 49 -2.92 -17.58 -1.18
C THR A 49 -3.15 -16.33 -2.02
N LEU A 50 -2.84 -16.44 -3.31
CA LEU A 50 -3.25 -15.51 -4.37
C LEU A 50 -4.41 -16.16 -5.13
N THR A 51 -5.57 -15.51 -5.16
CA THR A 51 -6.68 -15.90 -6.02
C THR A 51 -6.68 -15.03 -7.26
N THR A 52 -6.59 -15.62 -8.45
CA THR A 52 -6.68 -14.88 -9.72
C THR A 52 -7.23 -15.77 -10.83
N GLN A 53 -8.11 -15.22 -11.68
CA GLN A 53 -8.77 -15.95 -12.77
C GLN A 53 -9.43 -17.26 -12.30
N GLY A 54 -9.99 -17.27 -11.08
CA GLY A 54 -10.63 -18.44 -10.47
C GLY A 54 -9.67 -19.48 -9.88
N ASN A 55 -8.35 -19.32 -10.03
CA ASN A 55 -7.35 -20.21 -9.43
C ASN A 55 -6.94 -19.70 -8.05
N VAL A 56 -6.76 -20.62 -7.10
CA VAL A 56 -6.19 -20.33 -5.77
C VAL A 56 -4.78 -20.89 -5.73
N LEU A 57 -3.80 -19.99 -5.61
CA LEU A 57 -2.38 -20.29 -5.77
C LEU A 57 -1.64 -20.03 -4.45
N PRO A 58 -0.86 -20.98 -3.91
CA PRO A 58 -0.06 -20.72 -2.72
C PRO A 58 0.91 -19.55 -2.95
N LEU A 59 0.99 -18.67 -1.95
CA LEU A 59 1.79 -17.45 -1.95
C LEU A 59 2.69 -17.43 -0.71
N THR A 60 3.97 -17.16 -0.91
CA THR A 60 4.89 -16.82 0.18
C THR A 60 5.62 -15.53 -0.15
N THR A 61 5.61 -14.57 0.78
CA THR A 61 6.40 -13.34 0.68
C THR A 61 7.38 -13.27 1.83
N GLN A 62 8.66 -13.04 1.53
CA GLN A 62 9.72 -12.84 2.52
C GLN A 62 10.37 -11.47 2.32
N ILE A 63 10.57 -10.74 3.42
CA ILE A 63 11.00 -9.34 3.40
C ILE A 63 12.16 -9.16 4.37
N ILE A 64 13.21 -8.47 3.92
CA ILE A 64 14.14 -7.73 4.79
C ILE A 64 13.73 -6.26 4.67
N ASN A 65 13.22 -5.69 5.76
CA ASN A 65 12.46 -4.45 5.71
C ASN A 65 13.28 -3.29 5.11
N GLY A 66 12.72 -2.66 4.08
CA GLY A 66 13.33 -1.57 3.32
C GLY A 66 14.51 -1.98 2.42
N LYS A 67 14.88 -3.26 2.36
CA LYS A 67 16.09 -3.73 1.66
C LYS A 67 15.81 -4.78 0.59
N ALA A 68 15.03 -5.80 0.92
CA ALA A 68 14.81 -6.93 0.03
C ALA A 68 13.40 -7.50 0.18
N MET A 69 12.87 -8.01 -0.92
CA MET A 69 11.59 -8.72 -0.96
C MET A 69 11.69 -9.86 -1.95
N ARG A 70 11.06 -10.97 -1.64
CA ARG A 70 10.85 -12.09 -2.55
C ARG A 70 9.43 -12.58 -2.39
N THR A 71 8.73 -12.67 -3.50
CA THR A 71 7.39 -13.26 -3.59
C THR A 71 7.46 -14.49 -4.47
N ASP A 72 6.96 -15.60 -3.94
CA ASP A 72 6.87 -16.90 -4.60
C ASP A 72 5.39 -17.28 -4.72
N VAL A 73 4.93 -17.47 -5.95
CA VAL A 73 3.57 -17.97 -6.26
C VAL A 73 3.69 -19.32 -6.95
N GLU A 74 3.08 -20.34 -6.36
CA GLU A 74 3.10 -21.70 -6.90
C GLU A 74 1.94 -21.92 -7.87
N VAL A 75 2.26 -22.29 -9.10
CA VAL A 75 1.29 -22.52 -10.19
C VAL A 75 1.64 -23.83 -10.87
N ASN A 76 0.76 -24.84 -10.75
CA ASN A 76 0.92 -26.15 -11.41
C ASN A 76 2.31 -26.81 -11.23
N GLY A 77 2.92 -26.67 -10.04
CA GLY A 77 4.24 -27.23 -9.72
C GLY A 77 5.44 -26.41 -10.22
N GLN A 78 5.21 -25.22 -10.76
CA GLN A 78 6.24 -24.23 -11.07
C GLN A 78 6.05 -22.97 -10.23
N THR A 79 7.14 -22.28 -9.92
CA THR A 79 7.10 -21.04 -9.13
C THR A 79 7.24 -19.82 -10.04
N VAL A 80 6.39 -18.82 -9.83
CA VAL A 80 6.58 -17.45 -10.31
C VAL A 80 7.26 -16.66 -9.19
N ASN A 81 8.44 -16.11 -9.48
CA ASN A 81 9.23 -15.35 -8.52
C ASN A 81 9.28 -13.88 -8.92
N ASN A 82 9.13 -12.99 -7.93
CA ASN A 82 9.48 -11.59 -8.05
C ASN A 82 10.40 -11.21 -6.90
N VAL A 83 11.57 -10.64 -7.20
CA VAL A 83 12.59 -10.35 -6.20
C VAL A 83 13.12 -8.95 -6.36
N TYR A 84 13.26 -8.27 -5.22
CA TYR A 84 14.01 -7.03 -5.05
C TYR A 84 15.11 -7.24 -4.03
N ASN A 85 16.28 -6.69 -4.33
CA ASN A 85 17.45 -6.72 -3.46
C ASN A 85 18.25 -5.43 -3.65
N ASN A 86 17.98 -4.45 -2.78
CA ASN A 86 18.73 -3.20 -2.64
C ASN A 86 19.06 -2.49 -3.97
N GLY A 87 18.02 -2.22 -4.76
CA GLY A 87 18.12 -1.52 -6.04
C GLY A 87 18.28 -2.42 -7.27
N LYS A 88 18.50 -3.72 -7.06
CA LYS A 88 18.44 -4.74 -8.12
C LYS A 88 17.20 -5.60 -7.93
N GLY A 89 16.85 -6.37 -8.95
CA GLY A 89 15.71 -7.27 -8.89
C GLY A 89 15.69 -8.21 -10.06
N TRP A 90 15.02 -9.33 -9.88
CA TRP A 90 14.88 -10.36 -10.89
C TRP A 90 13.51 -11.02 -10.76
N LYS A 91 13.08 -11.68 -11.82
CA LYS A 91 11.82 -12.40 -11.87
C LYS A 91 11.95 -13.69 -12.69
N ILE A 92 11.08 -14.63 -12.39
CA ILE A 92 10.86 -15.86 -13.18
C ILE A 92 9.35 -15.96 -13.40
N ASN A 93 8.94 -16.14 -14.66
CA ASN A 93 7.53 -16.38 -14.98
C ASN A 93 7.45 -17.37 -16.15
N PRO A 94 7.38 -18.68 -15.85
CA PRO A 94 7.33 -19.72 -16.88
C PRO A 94 6.12 -19.58 -17.81
N PHE A 95 5.01 -19.06 -17.29
CA PHE A 95 3.76 -18.84 -18.03
C PHE A 95 3.82 -17.65 -19.00
N ALA A 96 4.80 -16.76 -18.81
CA ALA A 96 5.14 -15.69 -19.76
C ALA A 96 6.33 -16.06 -20.65
N GLY A 97 6.75 -17.33 -20.68
CA GLY A 97 7.88 -17.82 -21.47
C GLY A 97 9.26 -17.61 -20.84
N ALA A 98 9.35 -17.00 -19.66
CA ALA A 98 10.59 -16.78 -18.93
C ALA A 98 10.82 -17.89 -17.91
N THR A 99 11.38 -19.02 -18.36
CA THR A 99 11.68 -20.20 -17.53
C THR A 99 12.99 -20.10 -16.75
N VAL A 100 13.80 -19.07 -17.02
CA VAL A 100 15.04 -18.74 -16.32
C VAL A 100 14.94 -17.34 -15.69
N PRO A 101 15.75 -17.01 -14.68
CA PRO A 101 15.79 -15.68 -14.10
C PRO A 101 16.06 -14.59 -15.15
N THR A 102 15.29 -13.52 -15.07
CA THR A 102 15.48 -12.32 -15.88
C THR A 102 15.55 -11.11 -14.98
N GLU A 103 16.34 -10.10 -15.35
CA GLU A 103 16.42 -8.85 -14.60
C GLU A 103 15.07 -8.12 -14.62
N ALA A 104 14.70 -7.54 -13.49
CA ALA A 104 13.53 -6.68 -13.40
C ALA A 104 13.80 -5.35 -14.13
N THR A 105 12.83 -4.88 -14.90
CA THR A 105 12.91 -3.57 -15.55
C THR A 105 12.90 -2.44 -14.53
N ALA A 106 13.32 -1.24 -14.92
CA ALA A 106 13.29 -0.07 -14.04
C ALA A 106 11.88 0.20 -13.47
N ALA A 107 10.83 0.06 -14.29
CA ALA A 107 9.45 0.24 -13.85
C ALA A 107 9.02 -0.83 -12.83
N GLU A 108 9.46 -2.08 -13.00
CA GLU A 108 9.18 -3.16 -12.04
C GLU A 108 9.93 -2.96 -10.73
N LEU A 109 11.19 -2.49 -10.78
CA LEU A 109 11.99 -2.23 -9.59
C LEU A 109 11.34 -1.20 -8.66
N ILE A 110 10.68 -0.17 -9.20
CA ILE A 110 9.93 0.81 -8.39
C ILE A 110 8.82 0.11 -7.59
N ASN A 111 8.05 -0.77 -8.26
CA ASN A 111 6.97 -1.52 -7.61
C ASN A 111 7.50 -2.55 -6.59
N PHE A 112 8.59 -3.25 -6.91
CA PHE A 112 9.15 -4.25 -5.99
C PHE A 112 9.83 -3.58 -4.78
N LYS A 113 10.47 -2.42 -4.98
CA LYS A 113 11.02 -1.59 -3.90
C LYS A 113 9.93 -1.17 -2.92
N ALA A 114 8.77 -0.72 -3.42
CA ALA A 114 7.65 -0.34 -2.57
C ALA A 114 7.18 -1.51 -1.69
N GLN A 115 7.14 -2.73 -2.25
CA GLN A 115 6.75 -3.97 -1.55
C GLN A 115 7.82 -4.50 -0.57
N ALA A 116 9.07 -4.04 -0.68
CA ALA A 116 10.12 -4.38 0.29
C ALA A 116 9.99 -3.62 1.62
N SER A 117 9.05 -2.69 1.72
CA SER A 117 8.72 -1.97 2.94
C SER A 117 7.50 -2.56 3.62
N LEU A 118 7.58 -2.76 4.93
CA LEU A 118 6.43 -3.15 5.74
C LEU A 118 5.50 -1.96 6.06
N ALA A 119 6.05 -0.75 6.12
CA ALA A 119 5.26 0.46 6.30
C ALA A 119 4.54 0.82 4.97
N ASN A 120 3.29 1.26 5.08
CA ASN A 120 2.53 1.79 3.94
C ASN A 120 3.17 3.09 3.43
N ASN A 121 3.15 3.32 2.11
CA ASN A 121 3.72 4.51 1.45
C ASN A 121 3.23 5.85 2.02
N LEU A 122 2.04 5.91 2.62
CA LEU A 122 1.56 7.11 3.31
C LEU A 122 2.34 7.38 4.60
N MET A 123 2.77 6.35 5.33
CA MET A 123 3.33 6.52 6.67
C MET A 123 4.71 7.20 6.64
N ASP A 124 5.53 6.87 5.66
CA ASP A 124 6.90 7.38 5.49
C ASP A 124 7.06 8.25 4.23
N TYR A 125 5.97 8.81 3.74
CA TYR A 125 5.90 9.55 2.48
C TYR A 125 6.96 10.67 2.38
N LYS A 126 7.24 11.38 3.49
CA LYS A 126 8.26 12.44 3.56
C LYS A 126 9.67 11.91 3.33
N VAL A 127 10.01 10.77 3.93
CA VAL A 127 11.31 10.11 3.78
C VAL A 127 11.50 9.60 2.34
N ARG A 128 10.41 9.15 1.70
CA ARG A 128 10.39 8.75 0.28
C ARG A 128 10.35 9.92 -0.70
N GLY A 129 10.17 11.15 -0.21
CA GLY A 129 10.03 12.35 -1.04
C GLY A 129 8.73 12.40 -1.86
N HIS A 130 7.71 11.62 -1.50
CA HIS A 130 6.40 11.65 -2.14
C HIS A 130 5.69 12.98 -1.84
N GLN A 131 4.83 13.41 -2.76
CA GLN A 131 3.92 14.54 -2.50
C GLN A 131 2.56 14.01 -2.09
N VAL A 132 1.94 14.62 -1.08
CA VAL A 132 0.59 14.27 -0.62
C VAL A 132 -0.31 15.49 -0.56
N GLU A 133 -1.58 15.28 -0.87
CA GLU A 133 -2.61 16.32 -0.89
C GLU A 133 -3.92 15.77 -0.31
N LEU A 134 -4.57 16.52 0.58
CA LEU A 134 -5.90 16.20 1.07
C LEU A 134 -6.94 16.79 0.11
N LEU A 135 -7.70 15.92 -0.56
CA LEU A 135 -8.73 16.31 -1.53
C LEU A 135 -10.12 16.51 -0.89
N GLY A 136 -10.20 16.46 0.43
CA GLY A 136 -11.45 16.58 1.20
C GLY A 136 -11.93 15.23 1.75
N GLN A 137 -13.25 15.13 1.95
CA GLN A 137 -13.91 13.93 2.43
C GLN A 137 -14.99 13.49 1.44
N GLU A 138 -15.17 12.18 1.29
CA GLU A 138 -16.29 11.60 0.55
C GLU A 138 -16.81 10.34 1.24
N ASP A 139 -18.05 9.96 0.96
CA ASP A 139 -18.59 8.68 1.40
C ASP A 139 -17.98 7.55 0.55
N THR A 140 -17.37 6.58 1.22
CA THR A 140 -16.75 5.40 0.62
C THR A 140 -17.30 4.16 1.31
N GLU A 141 -18.03 3.30 0.60
CA GLU A 141 -18.65 2.09 1.16
C GLU A 141 -19.53 2.38 2.39
N GLY A 142 -20.24 3.52 2.40
CA GLY A 142 -21.09 3.95 3.52
C GLY A 142 -20.33 4.52 4.72
N ILE A 143 -19.01 4.71 4.61
CA ILE A 143 -18.17 5.32 5.64
C ILE A 143 -17.60 6.63 5.10
N LYS A 144 -17.77 7.72 5.87
CA LYS A 144 -17.13 8.99 5.54
C LYS A 144 -15.61 8.85 5.62
N ALA A 145 -14.89 9.14 4.54
CA ALA A 145 -13.45 8.93 4.44
C ALA A 145 -12.73 10.19 3.95
N PHE A 146 -11.52 10.40 4.46
CA PHE A 146 -10.56 11.39 3.93
C PHE A 146 -9.95 10.86 2.64
N LYS A 147 -9.98 11.68 1.59
CA LYS A 147 -9.41 11.36 0.28
C LYS A 147 -8.02 11.99 0.16
N ILE A 148 -6.98 11.17 0.15
CA ILE A 148 -5.58 11.62 0.09
C ILE A 148 -4.98 11.20 -1.23
N LYS A 149 -4.52 12.16 -2.03
CA LYS A 149 -3.74 11.90 -3.24
C LYS A 149 -2.27 11.84 -2.86
N LEU A 150 -1.59 10.76 -3.27
CA LEU A 150 -0.14 10.62 -3.21
C LEU A 150 0.41 10.60 -4.64
N THR A 151 1.46 11.40 -4.89
CA THR A 151 2.22 11.39 -6.14
C THR A 151 3.61 10.80 -5.85
N ASN A 152 3.92 9.66 -6.48
CA ASN A 152 5.19 8.98 -6.30
C ASN A 152 6.34 9.81 -6.89
N LYS A 153 7.45 9.89 -6.16
CA LYS A 153 8.62 10.72 -6.52
C LYS A 153 9.41 10.16 -7.71
N GLU A 154 9.40 8.83 -7.87
CA GLU A 154 10.23 8.09 -8.81
C GLU A 154 9.62 8.04 -10.21
N ASP A 155 8.31 7.79 -10.31
CA ASP A 155 7.60 7.63 -11.59
C ASP A 155 6.42 8.60 -11.80
N GLY A 156 6.12 9.46 -10.82
CA GLY A 156 5.01 10.41 -10.90
C GLY A 156 3.62 9.78 -10.81
N LYS A 157 3.51 8.45 -10.61
CA LYS A 157 2.22 7.79 -10.54
C LYS A 157 1.41 8.26 -9.34
N ILE A 158 0.11 8.37 -9.55
CA ILE A 158 -0.85 8.80 -8.54
C ILE A 158 -1.50 7.58 -7.90
N THR A 159 -1.55 7.58 -6.57
CA THR A 159 -2.43 6.70 -5.79
C THR A 159 -3.32 7.56 -4.91
N THR A 160 -4.63 7.32 -4.96
CA THR A 160 -5.61 7.98 -4.10
C THR A 160 -6.00 7.03 -2.98
N TYR A 161 -5.79 7.42 -1.73
CA TYR A 161 -6.12 6.65 -0.54
C TYR A 161 -7.38 7.19 0.14
N PHE A 162 -8.19 6.28 0.66
CA PHE A 162 -9.44 6.58 1.37
C PHE A 162 -9.32 6.12 2.81
N ILE A 163 -9.08 7.06 3.71
CA ILE A 163 -8.87 6.80 5.13
C ILE A 163 -10.17 7.08 5.89
N SER A 164 -10.70 6.08 6.58
CA SER A 164 -11.91 6.21 7.41
C SER A 164 -11.80 7.39 8.38
N SER A 165 -12.84 8.21 8.48
CA SER A 165 -12.89 9.31 9.46
C SER A 165 -13.23 8.86 10.88
N VAL A 166 -13.59 7.59 11.06
CA VAL A 166 -14.01 7.01 12.35
C VAL A 166 -12.81 6.43 13.10
N ASP A 167 -12.08 5.53 12.46
CA ASP A 167 -10.97 4.75 13.07
C ASP A 167 -9.62 4.99 12.39
N TYR A 168 -9.59 5.86 11.37
CA TYR A 168 -8.39 6.21 10.60
C TYR A 168 -7.74 5.02 9.90
N LEU A 169 -8.46 3.92 9.66
CA LEU A 169 -7.95 2.81 8.86
C LEU A 169 -8.16 3.06 7.36
N LEU A 170 -7.28 2.48 6.54
CA LEU A 170 -7.37 2.52 5.09
C LEU A 170 -8.53 1.62 4.62
N LEU A 171 -9.55 2.23 4.00
CA LEU A 171 -10.69 1.50 3.44
C LEU A 171 -10.36 0.93 2.06
N LYS A 172 -9.86 1.82 1.18
CA LYS A 172 -9.42 1.46 -0.16
C LYS A 172 -8.37 2.42 -0.69
N SER A 173 -7.69 2.02 -1.77
CA SER A 173 -6.89 2.92 -2.59
C SER A 173 -7.21 2.73 -4.07
N VAL A 174 -7.03 3.77 -4.87
CA VAL A 174 -7.23 3.75 -6.32
C VAL A 174 -5.94 4.18 -7.00
N SER A 175 -5.47 3.37 -7.94
CA SER A 175 -4.30 3.66 -8.77
C SER A 175 -4.61 3.32 -10.23
N LYS A 176 -3.95 4.00 -11.17
CA LYS A 176 -4.03 3.62 -12.58
C LYS A 176 -3.24 2.33 -12.83
N ARG A 177 -3.84 1.41 -13.57
CA ARG A 177 -3.20 0.18 -14.04
C ARG A 177 -3.36 0.10 -15.56
N GLU A 178 -2.25 -0.11 -16.25
CA GLU A 178 -2.24 -0.35 -17.68
C GLU A 178 -2.51 -1.84 -17.96
N ILE A 179 -3.49 -2.12 -18.82
CA ILE A 179 -3.82 -3.47 -19.30
C ILE A 179 -4.01 -3.38 -20.81
N ALA A 180 -3.20 -4.12 -21.56
CA ALA A 180 -3.23 -4.14 -23.03
C ALA A 180 -3.19 -2.74 -23.67
N GLY A 181 -2.41 -1.82 -23.10
CA GLY A 181 -2.26 -0.44 -23.59
C GLY A 181 -3.37 0.54 -23.18
N ASN A 182 -4.39 0.08 -22.45
CA ASN A 182 -5.43 0.94 -21.89
C ASN A 182 -5.21 1.14 -20.38
N GLU A 183 -5.47 2.36 -19.89
CA GLU A 183 -5.40 2.66 -18.46
C GLU A 183 -6.77 2.49 -17.78
N TYR A 184 -6.79 1.72 -16.70
CA TYR A 184 -7.97 1.50 -15.88
C TYR A 184 -7.74 1.97 -14.44
N ASP A 185 -8.80 2.39 -13.77
CA ASP A 185 -8.77 2.55 -12.32
C ASP A 185 -8.82 1.18 -11.65
N ALA A 186 -7.74 0.85 -10.93
CA ALA A 186 -7.65 -0.32 -10.08
C ALA A 186 -7.96 0.08 -8.63
N GLU A 187 -9.10 -0.37 -8.13
CA GLU A 187 -9.51 -0.21 -6.74
C GLU A 187 -8.94 -1.36 -5.91
N SER A 188 -8.25 -1.03 -4.82
CA SER A 188 -7.65 -2.00 -3.90
C SER A 188 -8.28 -1.86 -2.53
N PHE A 189 -8.79 -2.94 -1.97
CA PHE A 189 -9.48 -3.01 -0.69
C PHE A 189 -8.63 -3.79 0.32
N TYR A 190 -8.65 -3.35 1.58
CA TYR A 190 -7.81 -3.88 2.65
C TYR A 190 -8.69 -4.27 3.84
N THR A 191 -8.93 -5.56 4.04
CA THR A 191 -9.85 -6.07 5.06
C THR A 191 -9.20 -7.16 5.94
N ASP A 192 -9.94 -7.63 6.94
CA ASP A 192 -9.46 -8.57 7.98
C ASP A 192 -8.17 -8.05 8.65
N MET A 193 -8.23 -6.85 9.22
CA MET A 193 -7.09 -6.27 9.94
C MET A 193 -6.81 -7.06 11.22
N LYS A 194 -5.59 -7.59 11.36
CA LYS A 194 -5.14 -8.29 12.57
C LYS A 194 -3.95 -7.60 13.21
N GLU A 195 -3.97 -7.55 14.54
CA GLU A 195 -2.84 -7.06 15.32
C GLU A 195 -1.82 -8.18 15.56
N ILE A 196 -0.56 -7.90 15.26
CA ILE A 196 0.58 -8.81 15.40
C ILE A 196 1.73 -8.01 16.00
N ASN A 197 2.10 -8.32 17.24
CA ASN A 197 3.12 -7.58 18.00
C ASN A 197 2.86 -6.07 18.08
N GLY A 198 1.60 -5.66 18.24
CA GLY A 198 1.20 -4.24 18.33
C GLY A 198 1.13 -3.49 16.99
N LEU A 199 1.33 -4.19 15.87
CA LEU A 199 1.21 -3.65 14.52
C LEU A 199 -0.02 -4.27 13.84
N LYS A 200 -0.81 -3.47 13.12
CA LYS A 200 -1.92 -3.99 12.33
C LYS A 200 -1.48 -4.35 10.92
N PHE A 201 -1.86 -5.54 10.47
CA PHE A 201 -1.68 -6.01 9.11
C PHE A 201 -3.01 -6.38 8.49
N CYS A 202 -3.16 -6.05 7.20
CA CYS A 202 -4.27 -6.49 6.38
C CYS A 202 -4.09 -7.99 6.06
N MET A 203 -5.03 -8.84 6.46
CA MET A 203 -4.97 -10.27 6.14
C MET A 203 -5.68 -10.60 4.84
N HIS A 204 -6.56 -9.75 4.33
CA HIS A 204 -7.22 -9.94 3.04
C HIS A 204 -7.16 -8.68 2.17
N PHE A 205 -6.54 -8.80 1.01
CA PHE A 205 -6.43 -7.75 0.00
C PHE A 205 -7.23 -8.16 -1.25
N SER A 206 -8.04 -7.26 -1.80
CA SER A 206 -8.79 -7.51 -3.04
C SER A 206 -8.58 -6.35 -4.00
N GLN A 207 -8.23 -6.64 -5.26
CA GLN A 207 -8.10 -5.65 -6.31
C GLN A 207 -9.17 -5.84 -7.38
N LYS A 208 -9.86 -4.76 -7.70
CA LYS A 208 -10.94 -4.71 -8.69
C LYS A 208 -10.62 -3.71 -9.79
N ILE A 209 -11.07 -4.02 -11.00
CA ILE A 209 -11.10 -3.10 -12.15
C ILE A 209 -12.51 -3.12 -12.70
N GLU A 210 -13.10 -1.94 -12.87
CA GLU A 210 -14.49 -1.79 -13.35
C GLU A 210 -15.49 -2.66 -12.57
N GLY A 211 -15.29 -2.76 -11.24
CA GLY A 211 -16.12 -3.56 -10.33
C GLY A 211 -15.84 -5.07 -10.35
N GLN A 212 -15.06 -5.59 -11.30
CA GLN A 212 -14.69 -7.00 -11.38
C GLN A 212 -13.44 -7.29 -10.57
N VAL A 213 -13.45 -8.38 -9.79
CA VAL A 213 -12.27 -8.82 -9.04
C VAL A 213 -11.21 -9.35 -10.01
N LEU A 214 -10.06 -8.68 -10.03
CA LEU A 214 -8.89 -9.09 -10.81
C LEU A 214 -8.05 -10.13 -10.06
N GLN A 215 -7.79 -9.84 -8.79
CA GLN A 215 -7.02 -10.72 -7.91
C GLN A 215 -7.31 -10.43 -6.44
N GLU A 216 -7.10 -11.43 -5.61
CA GLU A 216 -7.19 -11.32 -4.15
C GLU A 216 -6.01 -12.01 -3.50
N VAL A 217 -5.57 -11.52 -2.35
CA VAL A 217 -4.55 -12.16 -1.52
C VAL A 217 -5.11 -12.35 -0.14
N THR A 218 -5.07 -13.58 0.35
CA THR A 218 -5.44 -13.92 1.73
C THR A 218 -4.21 -14.47 2.43
N TYR A 219 -3.80 -13.84 3.53
CA TYR A 219 -2.71 -14.33 4.37
C TYR A 219 -3.26 -15.22 5.48
N ASP A 220 -2.66 -16.39 5.64
CA ASP A 220 -2.94 -17.32 6.74
C ASP A 220 -2.06 -17.00 7.94
N LYS A 221 -0.83 -16.56 7.68
CA LYS A 221 0.18 -16.33 8.72
C LYS A 221 1.13 -15.19 8.35
N ILE A 222 1.43 -14.36 9.34
CA ILE A 222 2.47 -13.34 9.26
C ILE A 222 3.41 -13.55 10.45
N GLU A 223 4.70 -13.66 10.16
CA GLU A 223 5.76 -13.87 11.14
C GLU A 223 6.75 -12.72 11.04
N LEU A 224 7.02 -12.05 12.15
CA LEU A 224 7.90 -10.87 12.21
C LEU A 224 9.20 -11.22 12.93
N ASN A 225 10.30 -10.58 12.52
CA ASN A 225 11.63 -10.73 13.13
C ASN A 225 12.15 -12.18 13.16
N ILE A 226 11.77 -12.98 12.17
CA ILE A 226 12.31 -14.34 11.99
C ILE A 226 13.60 -14.30 11.18
N PRO A 227 14.51 -15.27 11.33
CA PRO A 227 15.65 -15.41 10.43
C PRO A 227 15.18 -15.57 8.97
N VAL A 228 15.77 -14.79 8.07
CA VAL A 228 15.58 -14.90 6.61
C VAL A 228 16.96 -15.03 5.97
N ASP A 229 17.17 -16.06 5.16
CA ASP A 229 18.44 -16.25 4.44
C ASP A 229 18.54 -15.21 3.32
N ALA A 230 19.54 -14.33 3.39
CA ALA A 230 19.76 -13.30 2.39
C ALA A 230 20.04 -13.86 0.99
N LYS A 231 20.52 -15.11 0.89
CA LYS A 231 20.83 -15.76 -0.40
C LYS A 231 19.60 -15.97 -1.27
N ILE A 232 18.41 -16.07 -0.68
CA ILE A 232 17.17 -16.28 -1.46
C ILE A 232 16.84 -15.10 -2.37
N PHE A 233 17.42 -13.91 -2.09
CA PHE A 233 17.22 -12.69 -2.86
C PHE A 233 18.27 -12.52 -3.97
N GLU A 234 19.33 -13.32 -3.97
CA GLU A 234 20.33 -13.31 -5.04
C GLU A 234 19.76 -13.97 -6.28
N MET A 235 20.08 -13.43 -7.46
CA MET A 235 19.69 -14.06 -8.72
C MET A 235 20.48 -15.38 -8.86
N PRO A 236 19.83 -16.53 -9.09
CA PRO A 236 20.56 -17.77 -9.28
C PRO A 236 21.35 -17.71 -10.58
N LYS A 237 22.52 -18.37 -10.58
CA LYS A 237 23.43 -18.46 -11.72
C LYS A 237 23.02 -19.57 -12.68
#